data_AF-A0A825BGB9-F1
#
_entry.id   AF-A0A825BGB9-F1
#
_cell.length_a   1.000
_cell.length_b   1.000
_cell.length_c   1.000
_cell.angle_alpha   90.00
_cell.angle_beta   90.00
_cell.angle_gamma   90.00
#
_symmetry.space_group_name_H-M   'P 1'
#
loop_
_entity.id
_entity.type
_entity.pdbx_description
1 polymer ?
#
loop_
_entity_poly.entity_id
_entity_poly.type
_entity_poly.pdbx_seq_one_letter_code
_entity_poly.pdbx_strand_id
1 'polypeptide(L)'
;SENTHMFEKHDISKKDVIKALNSINAIAPHLKNNQRSVAKSDNGLFLVFEADKIVTAYRPTNIKERLNLDKHFKNNSKPDKTEVIKWKMRNLTYIFTKI
;
A
#
# COMPACT_ATOMS: atom_id res chain seq x y z
N SER A 1 -9.91 18.54 12.24
CA SER A 1 -8.67 18.97 11.57
C SER A 1 -8.52 18.11 10.33
N GLU A 2 -8.62 18.75 9.18
CA GLU A 2 -8.67 18.09 7.88
C GLU A 2 -7.32 17.45 7.54
N ASN A 3 -7.37 16.45 6.66
CA ASN A 3 -6.26 15.61 6.19
C ASN A 3 -5.08 16.36 5.51
N THR A 4 -4.94 17.67 5.73
CA THR A 4 -3.95 18.59 5.16
C THR A 4 -2.51 18.08 5.31
N HIS A 5 -2.20 17.44 6.44
CA HIS A 5 -0.87 16.94 6.74
C HIS A 5 -0.41 15.75 5.86
N MET A 6 -1.34 15.02 5.23
CA MET A 6 -1.04 13.94 4.27
C MET A 6 -0.65 14.48 2.90
N PHE A 7 -1.32 15.54 2.45
CA PHE A 7 -1.20 16.06 1.09
C PHE A 7 0.03 16.95 0.93
N GLU A 8 0.38 17.75 1.95
CA GLU A 8 1.52 18.66 1.92
C GLU A 8 2.86 17.94 2.06
N LYS A 9 2.93 16.83 2.80
CA LYS A 9 4.20 16.15 3.11
C LYS A 9 4.70 15.22 2.00
N HIS A 10 3.82 14.75 1.12
CA HIS A 10 4.12 13.63 0.22
C HIS A 10 3.81 13.87 -1.25
N ASP A 11 3.41 15.08 -1.64
CA ASP A 11 3.06 15.45 -3.03
C ASP A 11 2.09 14.45 -3.69
N ILE A 12 0.95 14.22 -3.02
CA ILE A 12 -0.07 13.26 -3.44
C ILE A 12 -1.38 14.02 -3.63
N SER A 13 -2.06 13.82 -4.76
CA SER A 13 -3.37 14.42 -5.00
C SER A 13 -4.50 13.61 -4.37
N LYS A 14 -5.63 14.27 -4.04
CA LYS A 14 -6.88 13.58 -3.63
C LYS A 14 -7.31 12.50 -4.64
N LYS A 15 -7.15 12.79 -5.94
CA LYS A 15 -7.46 11.86 -7.03
C LYS A 15 -6.61 10.59 -6.96
N ASP A 16 -5.33 10.71 -6.63
CA ASP A 16 -4.44 9.56 -6.48
C ASP A 16 -4.78 8.70 -5.26
N VAL A 17 -5.19 9.32 -4.15
CA VAL A 17 -5.68 8.59 -2.97
C VAL A 17 -6.94 7.79 -3.32
N ILE A 18 -7.91 8.41 -4.00
CA ILE A 18 -9.14 7.71 -4.43
C ILE A 18 -8.80 6.53 -5.35
N LYS A 19 -7.93 6.72 -6.33
CA LYS A 19 -7.44 5.63 -7.19
C LYS A 19 -6.76 4.53 -6.37
N ALA A 20 -5.99 4.89 -5.36
CA ALA A 20 -5.28 3.94 -4.51
C ALA A 20 -6.26 3.08 -3.70
N LEU A 21 -7.27 3.70 -3.08
CA LEU A 21 -8.33 2.99 -2.36
C LEU A 21 -9.05 1.98 -3.25
N ASN A 22 -9.40 2.38 -4.48
CA ASN A 22 -10.04 1.51 -5.46
C ASN A 22 -9.11 0.41 -6.02
N SER A 23 -7.80 0.48 -5.74
CA SER A 23 -6.80 -0.43 -6.27
C SER A 23 -5.91 -1.06 -5.20
N ILE A 24 -6.36 -1.11 -3.94
CA ILE A 24 -5.66 -1.86 -2.89
C ILE A 24 -5.59 -3.33 -3.33
N ASN A 25 -4.38 -3.88 -3.33
CA ASN A 25 -4.14 -5.28 -3.68
C ASN A 25 -3.71 -6.13 -2.47
N ALA A 26 -3.17 -5.52 -1.42
CA ALA A 26 -2.89 -6.18 -0.15
C ALA A 26 -3.00 -5.20 1.03
N ILE A 27 -3.41 -5.75 2.17
CA ILE A 27 -3.48 -5.06 3.47
C ILE A 27 -2.93 -5.97 4.57
N ALA A 28 -2.36 -5.38 5.61
CA ALA A 28 -1.87 -6.11 6.78
C ALA A 28 -1.83 -5.20 8.01
N PRO A 29 -1.87 -5.74 9.24
CA PRO A 29 -1.52 -4.98 10.43
C PRO A 29 -0.10 -4.40 10.31
N HIS A 30 0.10 -3.18 10.81
CA HIS A 30 1.41 -2.55 10.86
C HIS A 30 2.34 -3.32 11.81
N LEU A 31 3.61 -3.50 11.41
CA LEU A 31 4.59 -4.32 12.12
C LEU A 31 4.82 -3.84 13.56
N LYS A 32 4.96 -2.53 13.75
CA LYS A 32 5.30 -1.89 15.05
C LYS A 32 4.11 -1.27 15.80
N ASN A 33 2.94 -1.13 15.18
CA ASN A 33 1.80 -0.44 15.80
C ASN A 33 0.51 -1.21 15.49
N ASN A 34 0.01 -1.96 16.48
CA ASN A 34 -1.14 -2.84 16.30
C ASN A 34 -2.47 -2.09 16.08
N GLN A 35 -2.52 -0.79 16.35
CA GLN A 35 -3.70 0.04 16.09
C GLN A 35 -3.76 0.54 14.64
N ARG A 36 -2.74 0.21 13.83
CA ARG A 36 -2.65 0.64 12.44
C ARG A 36 -2.58 -0.54 11.49
N SER A 37 -3.09 -0.30 10.30
CA SER A 37 -2.96 -1.20 9.16
C SER A 37 -2.19 -0.51 8.04
N VAL A 38 -1.45 -1.28 7.26
CA VAL A 38 -0.73 -0.83 6.08
C VAL A 38 -1.32 -1.49 4.85
N ALA A 39 -1.41 -0.75 3.76
CA ALA A 39 -1.88 -1.27 2.49
C ALA A 39 -0.98 -0.83 1.35
N LYS A 40 -1.00 -1.61 0.27
CA LYS A 40 -0.38 -1.24 -1.00
C LYS A 40 -1.40 -1.32 -2.13
N SER A 41 -1.31 -0.36 -3.04
CA SER A 41 -2.21 -0.23 -4.18
C SER A 41 -1.50 -0.41 -5.52
N ASP A 42 -2.26 -0.74 -6.56
CA ASP A 42 -1.71 -0.90 -7.91
C ASP A 42 -1.18 0.40 -8.52
N ASN A 43 -1.68 1.56 -8.07
CA ASN A 43 -1.18 2.88 -8.51
C ASN A 43 0.10 3.33 -7.77
N GLY A 44 0.75 2.45 -7.02
CA GLY A 44 2.07 2.71 -6.44
C GLY A 44 2.07 3.34 -5.05
N LEU A 45 0.90 3.51 -4.41
CA LEU A 45 0.81 4.13 -3.10
C LEU A 45 0.91 3.09 -1.99
N PHE A 46 1.63 3.47 -0.93
CA PHE A 46 1.57 2.88 0.38
C PHE A 46 0.62 3.71 1.24
N LEU A 47 -0.38 3.08 1.84
CA LEU A 47 -1.35 3.73 2.73
C LEU A 47 -1.21 3.21 4.15
N VAL A 48 -1.44 4.07 5.12
CA VAL A 48 -1.56 3.69 6.53
C VAL A 48 -2.93 4.12 7.03
N PHE A 49 -3.63 3.17 7.64
CA PHE A 49 -4.95 3.35 8.23
C PHE A 49 -4.86 3.29 9.74
N GLU A 50 -5.73 4.05 10.40
CA GLU A 50 -6.04 3.96 11.82
C GLU A 50 -7.56 3.95 11.94
N ALA A 51 -8.12 2.76 12.22
CA ALA A 51 -9.54 2.47 12.06
C ALA A 51 -10.07 2.87 10.67
N ASP A 52 -11.00 3.83 10.61
CA ASP A 52 -11.66 4.33 9.41
C ASP A 52 -10.93 5.50 8.73
N LYS A 53 -9.77 5.92 9.27
CA LYS A 53 -9.03 7.09 8.80
C LYS A 53 -7.76 6.72 8.05
N ILE A 54 -7.47 7.46 6.99
CA ILE A 54 -6.16 7.44 6.32
C ILE A 54 -5.24 8.40 7.06
N VAL A 55 -4.18 7.86 7.69
CA VAL A 55 -3.21 8.67 8.44
C VAL A 55 -2.07 9.15 7.54
N THR A 56 -1.67 8.34 6.56
CA THR A 56 -0.69 8.76 5.56
C THR A 56 -0.85 7.98 4.26
N ALA A 57 -0.46 8.61 3.15
CA ALA A 57 -0.40 8.02 1.82
C ALA A 57 0.80 8.60 1.07
N TYR A 58 1.67 7.74 0.52
CA TYR A 58 2.85 8.19 -0.24
C TYR A 58 3.37 7.11 -1.19
N ARG A 59 4.22 7.52 -2.13
CA ARG A 59 4.96 6.60 -3.01
C ARG A 59 6.33 6.31 -2.38
N PRO A 60 6.57 5.10 -1.84
CA PRO A 60 7.87 4.77 -1.27
C PRO A 60 8.92 4.62 -2.37
N THR A 61 9.91 5.50 -2.39
CA THR A 61 11.05 5.44 -3.30
C THR A 61 12.30 4.90 -2.59
N ASN A 62 13.27 4.42 -3.36
CA ASN A 62 14.60 4.07 -2.84
C ASN A 62 15.60 5.22 -3.05
N ILE A 63 16.87 5.02 -2.66
CA ILE A 63 17.96 6.02 -2.83
C ILE A 63 18.21 6.43 -4.29
N LYS A 64 17.70 5.66 -5.27
CA LYS A 64 17.75 5.97 -6.71
C LYS A 64 16.41 6.47 -7.23
N GLU A 65 15.52 6.92 -6.35
CA GLU A 65 14.18 7.42 -6.64
C GLU A 65 13.25 6.42 -7.35
N ARG A 66 13.60 5.13 -7.34
CA ARG A 66 12.75 4.09 -7.94
C ARG A 66 11.67 3.66 -6.96
N LEU A 67 10.43 3.57 -7.44
CA LEU A 67 9.31 3.03 -6.68
C LEU A 67 9.65 1.63 -6.13
N ASN A 68 9.48 1.45 -4.83
CA ASN A 68 9.85 0.23 -4.11
C ASN A 68 8.75 -0.25 -3.16
N LEU A 69 7.50 -0.23 -3.66
CA LEU A 69 6.31 -0.49 -2.87
C LEU A 69 6.28 -1.87 -2.21
N ASP A 70 6.65 -2.93 -2.93
CA ASP A 70 6.56 -4.30 -2.38
C ASP A 70 7.54 -4.53 -1.23
N LYS A 71 8.79 -4.05 -1.35
CA LYS A 71 9.78 -4.13 -0.26
C LYS A 71 9.33 -3.28 0.92
N HIS A 72 8.84 -2.07 0.64
CA HIS A 72 8.38 -1.15 1.67
C HIS A 72 7.19 -1.71 2.44
N PHE A 73 6.22 -2.31 1.74
CA PHE A 73 5.09 -3.00 2.37
C PHE A 73 5.56 -4.12 3.29
N LYS A 74 6.40 -5.04 2.78
CA LYS A 74 6.93 -6.17 3.56
C LYS A 74 7.65 -5.72 4.84
N ASN A 75 8.38 -4.62 4.78
CA ASN A 75 9.11 -4.08 5.94
C ASN A 75 8.21 -3.44 7.00
N ASN A 76 6.96 -3.11 6.67
CA ASN A 76 6.01 -2.42 7.56
C ASN A 76 4.77 -3.25 7.88
N SER A 77 4.58 -4.41 7.26
CA SER A 77 3.46 -5.33 7.47
C SER A 77 3.84 -6.52 8.35
N LYS A 78 2.88 -7.07 9.11
CA LYS A 78 3.00 -8.41 9.69
C LYS A 78 2.77 -9.48 8.59
N PRO A 79 3.79 -10.25 8.20
CA PRO A 79 3.73 -11.11 7.02
C PRO A 79 2.73 -12.26 7.16
N ASP A 80 2.61 -12.83 8.37
CA ASP A 80 1.66 -13.89 8.74
C ASP A 80 0.19 -13.44 8.76
N LYS A 81 -0.05 -12.13 8.73
CA LYS A 81 -1.38 -11.50 8.79
C LYS A 81 -1.69 -10.67 7.57
N THR A 82 -1.02 -10.97 6.45
CA THR A 82 -1.25 -10.26 5.20
C THR A 82 -2.48 -10.84 4.49
N GLU A 83 -3.42 -9.97 4.15
CA GLU A 83 -4.58 -10.31 3.34
C GLU A 83 -4.36 -9.82 1.90
N VAL A 84 -4.53 -10.73 0.94
CA VAL A 84 -4.45 -10.41 -0.50
C VAL A 84 -5.86 -10.16 -1.02
N ILE A 85 -6.13 -8.91 -1.42
CA ILE A 85 -7.45 -8.46 -1.88
C ILE A 85 -7.59 -8.64 -3.40
N LYS A 86 -6.52 -8.34 -4.15
CA LYS A 86 -6.50 -8.53 -5.61
C LYS A 86 -5.29 -9.36 -5.99
N TRP A 87 -5.55 -10.53 -6.56
CA TRP A 87 -4.52 -11.36 -7.14
C TRP A 87 -4.07 -10.77 -8.47
N LYS A 88 -2.75 -10.56 -8.63
CA LYS A 88 -2.21 -10.18 -9.94
C LYS A 88 -2.34 -11.38 -10.87
N MET A 89 -3.14 -11.26 -11.93
CA MET A 89 -3.35 -12.31 -12.95
C MET A 89 -2.04 -12.88 -13.54
N ARG A 90 -0.93 -12.13 -13.53
CA ARG A 90 0.40 -12.63 -13.94
C ARG A 90 0.84 -13.86 -13.14
N ASN A 91 0.39 -14.00 -11.90
CA ASN A 91 0.69 -15.17 -11.08
C ASN A 91 -0.12 -16.41 -11.51
N LEU A 92 -1.27 -16.24 -12.17
CA LEU A 92 -2.03 -17.35 -12.76
C LEU A 92 -1.35 -17.85 -14.04
N THR A 93 -0.85 -16.95 -14.90
CA THR A 93 -0.16 -17.33 -16.14
C THR A 93 1.00 -18.28 -15.86
N TYR A 94 1.78 -18.03 -14.80
CA TYR A 94 2.90 -18.89 -14.39
C TYR A 94 2.47 -20.31 -13.95
N ILE A 95 1.26 -20.47 -13.42
CA ILE A 95 0.73 -21.79 -13.03
C ILE A 95 0.31 -22.57 -14.28
N PHE A 96 -0.30 -21.91 -15.28
CA PHE A 96 -0.83 -22.59 -16.47
C PHE A 96 0.17 -22.76 -17.62
N THR A 97 1.30 -22.05 -17.62
CA THR A 97 2.36 -22.22 -18.64
C THR A 97 3.48 -23.17 -18.22
N LYS A 98 3.44 -23.70 -17.00
CA LYS A 98 4.39 -24.71 -16.47
C LYS A 98 3.78 -26.12 -16.34
N ILE A 99 2.57 -26.33 -16.86
CA ILE A 99 1.92 -27.63 -16.97
C ILE A 99 2.12 -28.13 -18.39
#